data_AF-A3MVH2-F1
#
_entry.id   AF-A3MVH2-F1
#
_cell.length_a   1.000
_cell.length_b   1.000
_cell.length_c   1.000
_cell.angle_alpha   90.00
_cell.angle_beta   90.00
_cell.angle_gamma   90.00
#
_symmetry.space_group_name_H-M   'P 1'
#
loop_
_entity.id
_entity.type
_entity.pdbx_description
1 polymer ?
#
loop_
_entity_poly.entity_id
_entity_poly.type
_entity_poly.pdbx_seq_one_letter_code
_entity_poly.pdbx_strand_id
1 'polypeptide(L)'
;MEREVVVNRALEEFRERLLRWDELCEQLRELYYRYLDLAAFRSEKCYFPGRKCKRPWKREYDVGDLTLMWTYIMNTAPLCGKLIRALAEVEYEIRKRAIESLEKYGGVKKKVSPNGGREIIHIRLKKPVYGYLILWNDKLYTIWGEFDDLPKNGRLRVDEVGRRVTNVIEWYKRGEEVEVEVKEYDIDKEYERLWFEVPLSNNISKLLGGRDRAPIALFRNLGWLLSDDWRQLLGHTAGNFGQMTMRLFDWISLVKYKMTREFSPNVLLIFRFMVNRMTKTKNGENPIVKIRPIGTAVEAVQAAYELFGITLGKTEEVLARGYAVLGALKEEAFKRDGKVYVVDDVSAWIAFSNAAAVVVLGDGYVMPTEFRVVAKLSTNKTLAGETARVKELAKALGGTAVGREVRLQSWHMRLLLPISPMPSFEKATKLYKALVNYLAAVIVEINGTTYLLTHTRGGKFVIGKEKAKTLYETVERLKLRTKFEKNMIVLAYTQLKELAKRGFIVKFLNDMEKDAIREVKPVLPMPDLEEVRKVFEKIANVARISVGLYRGREYVYITLYDKSKVEEVAAMLKTVGIRFSLVRQEGLLLVRERRSVEIICKSILHLFPGRL
;
A
#
# COMPACT_ATOMS: atom_id res chain seq x y z
N MET A 1 26.79 28.00 32.73
CA MET A 1 26.56 26.61 32.28
C MET A 1 25.23 26.59 31.56
N GLU A 2 25.25 26.87 30.26
CA GLU A 2 24.05 26.89 29.44
C GLU A 2 23.47 25.48 29.38
N ARG A 3 22.20 25.31 29.80
CA ARG A 3 21.48 24.06 29.59
C ARG A 3 21.22 23.96 28.09
N GLU A 4 21.95 23.06 27.42
CA GLU A 4 21.58 22.62 26.07
C GLU A 4 20.11 22.18 26.11
N VAL A 5 19.23 22.95 25.46
CA VAL A 5 17.84 22.57 25.25
C VAL A 5 17.88 21.40 24.28
N VAL A 6 17.77 20.18 24.81
CA VAL A 6 17.68 18.97 23.99
C VAL A 6 16.32 18.99 23.30
N VAL A 7 16.26 19.55 22.10
CA VAL A 7 15.04 19.61 21.30
C VAL A 7 14.63 18.19 20.93
N ASN A 8 13.40 17.81 21.29
CA ASN A 8 12.81 16.56 20.86
C ASN A 8 12.42 16.65 19.38
N ARG A 9 13.39 16.34 18.51
CA ARG A 9 13.23 16.44 17.05
C ARG A 9 11.98 15.73 16.53
N ALA A 10 11.63 14.56 17.06
CA ALA A 10 10.46 13.82 16.59
C ALA A 10 9.14 14.52 16.97
N LEU A 11 9.08 15.17 18.14
CA LEU A 11 7.91 15.97 18.56
C LEU A 11 7.81 17.28 17.76
N GLU A 12 8.94 17.95 17.50
CA GLU A 12 8.95 19.14 16.63
C GLU A 12 8.57 18.81 15.19
N GLU A 13 9.09 17.71 14.62
CA GLU A 13 8.66 17.22 13.30
C GLU A 13 7.13 16.96 13.26
N PHE A 14 6.53 16.47 14.35
CA PHE A 14 5.08 16.31 14.42
C PHE A 14 4.34 17.65 14.50
N ARG A 15 4.85 18.60 15.30
CA ARG A 15 4.33 19.96 15.39
C ARG A 15 4.36 20.68 14.04
N GLU A 16 5.47 20.60 13.33
CA GLU A 16 5.63 21.19 11.98
C GLU A 16 4.60 20.63 11.01
N ARG A 17 4.28 19.34 11.10
CA ARG A 17 3.23 18.72 10.26
C ARG A 17 1.83 19.22 10.62
N LEU A 18 1.55 19.51 11.89
CA LEU A 18 0.31 20.15 12.30
C LEU A 18 0.22 21.60 11.80
N LEU A 19 1.33 22.34 11.82
CA LEU A 19 1.38 23.71 11.28
C LEU A 19 1.23 23.75 9.76
N ARG A 20 1.73 22.73 9.06
CA ARG A 20 1.65 22.59 7.60
C ARG A 20 0.51 21.67 7.15
N TRP A 21 -0.55 21.57 7.96
CA TRP A 21 -1.65 20.62 7.73
C TRP A 21 -2.23 20.73 6.33
N ASP A 22 -2.56 21.96 5.92
CA ASP A 22 -3.24 22.23 4.65
C ASP A 22 -2.31 21.94 3.46
N GLU A 23 -1.05 22.35 3.53
CA GLU A 23 -0.03 22.04 2.51
C GLU A 23 0.16 20.51 2.35
N LEU A 24 0.24 19.78 3.46
CA LEU A 24 0.37 18.31 3.42
C LEU A 24 -0.89 17.65 2.87
N CYS A 25 -2.07 18.20 3.19
CA CYS A 25 -3.34 17.75 2.63
C CYS A 25 -3.40 17.98 1.12
N GLU A 26 -2.96 19.13 0.62
CA GLU A 26 -2.85 19.42 -0.81
C GLU A 26 -1.90 18.45 -1.52
N GLN A 27 -0.70 18.24 -0.98
CA GLN A 27 0.24 17.25 -1.54
C GLN A 27 -0.35 15.83 -1.58
N LEU A 28 -1.10 15.44 -0.55
CA LEU A 28 -1.79 14.15 -0.54
C LEU A 28 -2.94 14.11 -1.55
N ARG A 29 -3.66 15.22 -1.74
CA ARG A 29 -4.73 15.36 -2.75
C ARG A 29 -4.18 15.29 -4.17
N GLU A 30 -3.05 15.94 -4.46
CA GLU A 30 -2.36 15.81 -5.75
C GLU A 30 -1.98 14.36 -6.06
N LEU A 31 -1.45 13.65 -5.07
CA LEU A 31 -1.16 12.22 -5.19
C LEU A 31 -2.41 11.38 -5.38
N TYR A 32 -3.52 11.76 -4.76
CA TYR A 32 -4.82 11.14 -4.96
C TYR A 32 -5.36 11.37 -6.36
N TYR A 33 -5.28 12.59 -6.92
CA TYR A 33 -5.66 12.84 -8.30
C TYR A 33 -4.78 12.06 -9.29
N ARG A 34 -3.47 12.00 -9.06
CA ARG A 34 -2.60 11.12 -9.84
C ARG A 34 -3.01 9.65 -9.75
N TYR A 35 -3.46 9.20 -8.57
CA TYR A 35 -3.98 7.84 -8.42
C TYR A 35 -5.29 7.63 -9.18
N LEU A 36 -6.20 8.61 -9.18
CA LEU A 36 -7.40 8.61 -10.02
C LEU A 36 -7.04 8.47 -11.49
N ASP A 37 -6.08 9.25 -11.98
CA ASP A 37 -5.60 9.17 -13.37
C ASP A 37 -5.01 7.80 -13.69
N LEU A 38 -4.20 7.25 -12.77
CA LEU A 38 -3.65 5.91 -12.90
C LEU A 38 -4.75 4.84 -12.95
N ALA A 39 -5.76 4.96 -12.09
CA ALA A 39 -6.91 4.06 -12.05
C ALA A 39 -7.76 4.18 -13.34
N ALA A 40 -8.00 5.40 -13.81
CA ALA A 40 -8.70 5.71 -15.05
C ALA A 40 -7.97 5.12 -16.25
N PHE A 41 -6.67 5.44 -16.40
CA PHE A 41 -5.79 4.87 -17.42
C PHE A 41 -5.83 3.35 -17.46
N ARG A 42 -5.83 2.71 -16.28
CA ARG A 42 -5.92 1.25 -16.18
C ARG A 42 -7.31 0.74 -16.55
N SER A 43 -8.37 1.46 -16.20
CA SER A 43 -9.76 1.09 -16.52
C SER A 43 -10.07 1.18 -18.02
N GLU A 44 -9.60 2.23 -18.70
CA GLU A 44 -9.81 2.48 -20.13
C GLU A 44 -9.03 1.49 -21.02
N LYS A 45 -7.81 1.12 -20.61
CA LYS A 45 -6.95 0.19 -21.38
C LYS A 45 -7.19 -1.28 -21.07
N CYS A 46 -7.73 -1.61 -19.89
CA CYS A 46 -8.39 -2.86 -19.46
C CYS A 46 -8.23 -3.07 -17.95
N TYR A 47 -9.38 -3.26 -17.29
CA TYR A 47 -9.62 -3.25 -15.85
C TYR A 47 -8.52 -3.83 -14.97
N PHE A 48 -8.11 -3.02 -14.01
CA PHE A 48 -7.05 -3.36 -13.11
C PHE A 48 -7.54 -4.33 -12.04
N PRO A 49 -6.72 -5.33 -11.67
CA PRO A 49 -5.50 -5.80 -12.32
C PRO A 49 -5.74 -7.12 -13.06
N GLY A 50 -5.63 -7.09 -14.40
CA GLY A 50 -5.48 -8.26 -15.28
C GLY A 50 -6.05 -8.03 -16.68
N ARG A 51 -5.20 -7.69 -17.66
CA ARG A 51 -5.59 -7.18 -19.00
C ARG A 51 -6.67 -8.00 -19.75
N LYS A 52 -7.49 -7.25 -20.52
CA LYS A 52 -8.62 -7.68 -21.37
C LYS A 52 -9.66 -8.53 -20.66
N CYS A 53 -10.09 -7.98 -19.52
CA CYS A 53 -11.40 -8.12 -18.88
C CYS A 53 -12.09 -9.44 -19.19
N LYS A 54 -11.45 -10.59 -18.98
CA LYS A 54 -12.14 -11.85 -18.88
C LYS A 54 -11.53 -12.54 -17.68
N ARG A 55 -12.35 -12.82 -16.65
CA ARG A 55 -12.03 -13.81 -15.62
C ARG A 55 -11.50 -15.06 -16.33
N PRO A 56 -10.66 -15.89 -15.68
CA PRO A 56 -10.01 -17.05 -16.32
C PRO A 56 -10.95 -18.10 -16.98
N TRP A 57 -12.27 -17.90 -16.92
CA TRP A 57 -13.34 -18.67 -17.53
C TRP A 57 -14.26 -17.83 -18.47
N LYS A 58 -13.72 -16.80 -19.16
CA LYS A 58 -14.39 -15.98 -20.21
C LYS A 58 -15.40 -14.89 -19.78
N ARG A 59 -15.52 -14.52 -18.49
CA ARG A 59 -16.50 -13.50 -18.02
C ARG A 59 -15.88 -12.10 -17.82
N GLU A 60 -16.46 -11.05 -18.41
CA GLU A 60 -16.03 -9.65 -18.25
C GLU A 60 -16.29 -9.08 -16.84
N TYR A 61 -15.49 -8.10 -16.39
CA TYR A 61 -15.86 -7.28 -15.22
C TYR A 61 -17.16 -6.57 -15.56
N ASP A 62 -18.17 -6.70 -14.71
CA ASP A 62 -19.46 -6.05 -14.95
C ASP A 62 -19.48 -4.61 -14.41
N VAL A 63 -20.50 -3.84 -14.79
CA VAL A 63 -20.66 -2.44 -14.37
C VAL A 63 -20.72 -2.30 -12.85
N GLY A 64 -21.21 -3.32 -12.13
CA GLY A 64 -21.29 -3.32 -10.67
C GLY A 64 -19.91 -3.37 -10.02
N ASP A 65 -19.05 -4.28 -10.48
CA ASP A 65 -17.65 -4.39 -10.02
C ASP A 65 -16.91 -3.05 -10.17
N LEU A 66 -17.09 -2.39 -11.31
CA LEU A 66 -16.44 -1.11 -11.62
C LEU A 66 -16.98 0.03 -10.78
N THR A 67 -18.29 0.09 -10.62
CA THR A 67 -18.95 1.09 -9.77
C THR A 67 -18.48 0.96 -8.33
N LEU A 68 -18.36 -0.27 -7.82
CA LEU A 68 -17.87 -0.54 -6.48
C LEU A 68 -16.40 -0.09 -6.32
N MET A 69 -15.54 -0.42 -7.29
CA MET A 69 -14.14 0.03 -7.30
C MET A 69 -14.03 1.56 -7.30
N TRP A 70 -14.74 2.23 -8.20
CA TRP A 70 -14.72 3.69 -8.28
C TRP A 70 -15.25 4.34 -7.02
N THR A 71 -16.33 3.82 -6.45
CA THR A 71 -16.88 4.32 -5.18
C THR A 71 -15.86 4.16 -4.05
N TYR A 72 -15.16 3.02 -3.98
CA TYR A 72 -14.08 2.84 -3.03
C TYR A 72 -12.97 3.87 -3.24
N ILE A 73 -12.50 4.03 -4.49
CA ILE A 73 -11.43 4.98 -4.82
C ILE A 73 -11.83 6.39 -4.39
N MET A 74 -13.07 6.83 -4.65
CA MET A 74 -13.57 8.13 -4.19
C MET A 74 -13.50 8.28 -2.65
N ASN A 75 -13.69 7.18 -1.91
CA ASN A 75 -13.54 7.16 -0.45
C ASN A 75 -12.08 7.09 0.04
N THR A 76 -11.10 6.84 -0.84
CA THR A 76 -9.65 6.84 -0.49
C THR A 76 -8.98 8.21 -0.47
N ALA A 77 -9.71 9.29 -0.71
CA ALA A 77 -9.16 10.65 -0.59
C ALA A 77 -8.49 10.87 0.79
N PRO A 78 -7.56 11.82 0.94
CA PRO A 78 -6.89 12.06 2.21
C PRO A 78 -7.88 12.38 3.34
N LEU A 79 -7.60 11.88 4.54
CA LEU A 79 -8.30 12.18 5.78
C LEU A 79 -7.73 13.48 6.33
N CYS A 80 -8.46 14.58 6.11
CA CYS A 80 -8.00 15.95 6.34
C CYS A 80 -9.01 16.78 7.12
N GLY A 81 -10.09 16.15 7.58
CA GLY A 81 -11.19 16.78 8.28
C GLY A 81 -10.84 17.30 9.68
N LYS A 82 -11.78 18.06 10.24
CA LYS A 82 -11.68 18.66 11.57
C LYS A 82 -11.47 17.61 12.65
N LEU A 83 -12.15 16.45 12.55
CA LEU A 83 -11.97 15.36 13.52
C LEU A 83 -10.52 14.85 13.55
N ILE A 84 -9.94 14.59 12.39
CA ILE A 84 -8.59 14.03 12.28
C ILE A 84 -7.54 15.03 12.77
N ARG A 85 -7.72 16.32 12.46
CA ARG A 85 -6.87 17.39 12.98
C ARG A 85 -6.97 17.51 14.49
N ALA A 86 -8.18 17.57 15.05
CA ALA A 86 -8.40 17.63 16.49
C ALA A 86 -7.76 16.43 17.23
N LEU A 87 -7.96 15.21 16.72
CA LEU A 87 -7.32 14.01 17.28
C LEU A 87 -5.79 14.10 17.25
N ALA A 88 -5.21 14.71 16.21
CA ALA A 88 -3.77 14.88 16.07
C ALA A 88 -3.20 15.96 17.00
N GLU A 89 -3.94 17.06 17.20
CA GLU A 89 -3.62 18.08 18.20
C GLU A 89 -3.64 17.49 19.62
N VAL A 90 -4.64 16.66 19.93
CA VAL A 90 -4.70 15.94 21.22
C VAL A 90 -3.54 14.97 21.37
N GLU A 91 -3.16 14.24 20.31
CA GLU A 91 -1.98 13.37 20.33
C GLU A 91 -0.68 14.18 20.54
N TYR A 92 -0.56 15.37 19.96
CA TYR A 92 0.59 16.24 20.17
C TYR A 92 0.67 16.70 21.62
N GLU A 93 -0.44 17.17 22.17
CA GLU A 93 -0.49 17.69 23.55
C GLU A 93 -0.16 16.63 24.60
N ILE A 94 -0.67 15.40 24.49
CA ILE A 94 -0.31 14.33 25.45
C ILE A 94 1.19 13.98 25.37
N ARG A 95 1.75 13.99 24.17
CA ARG A 95 3.16 13.67 23.94
C ARG A 95 4.06 14.78 24.48
N LYS A 96 3.67 16.05 24.29
CA LYS A 96 4.33 17.23 24.86
C LYS A 96 4.32 17.19 26.39
N ARG A 97 3.15 17.01 27.01
CA ARG A 97 3.00 16.88 28.47
C ARG A 97 3.84 15.72 29.05
N ALA A 98 4.01 14.64 28.30
CA ALA A 98 4.86 13.53 28.72
C ALA A 98 6.36 13.87 28.72
N ILE A 99 6.82 14.68 27.78
CA ILE A 99 8.19 15.19 27.75
C ILE A 99 8.41 16.18 28.90
N GLU A 100 7.50 17.13 29.09
CA GLU A 100 7.55 18.07 30.23
C GLU A 100 7.57 17.33 31.58
N SER A 101 6.79 16.25 31.70
CA SER A 101 6.81 15.40 32.89
C SER A 101 8.16 14.70 33.08
N LEU A 102 8.78 14.20 32.01
CA LEU A 102 10.12 13.61 32.08
C LEU A 102 11.16 14.66 32.52
N GLU A 103 11.11 15.87 31.98
CA GLU A 103 12.03 16.95 32.31
C GLU A 103 11.88 17.42 33.76
N LYS A 104 10.63 17.56 34.23
CA LYS A 104 10.31 18.05 35.58
C LYS A 104 10.51 17.00 36.67
N TYR A 105 10.11 15.75 36.42
CA TYR A 105 10.05 14.72 37.46
C TYR A 105 11.06 13.57 37.25
N GLY A 106 11.63 13.44 36.05
CA GLY A 106 12.55 12.36 35.70
C GLY A 106 11.88 11.02 35.39
N GLY A 107 12.69 10.00 35.12
CA GLY A 107 12.22 8.66 34.80
C GLY A 107 13.23 7.56 35.13
N VAL A 108 12.75 6.33 35.24
CA VAL A 108 13.58 5.14 35.51
C VAL A 108 13.94 4.49 34.17
N LYS A 109 15.24 4.44 33.86
CA LYS A 109 15.75 3.82 32.64
C LYS A 109 15.82 2.30 32.81
N LYS A 110 15.21 1.57 31.88
CA LYS A 110 15.38 0.13 31.71
C LYS A 110 16.03 -0.11 30.35
N LYS A 111 17.29 -0.56 30.37
CA LYS A 111 17.98 -0.97 29.14
C LYS A 111 17.33 -2.25 28.62
N VAL A 112 16.99 -2.26 27.35
CA VAL A 112 16.59 -3.46 26.64
C VAL A 112 17.54 -3.57 25.47
N SER A 113 18.56 -4.41 25.55
CA SER A 113 19.46 -4.68 24.43
C SER A 113 18.70 -5.46 23.36
N PRO A 114 18.48 -4.91 22.16
CA PRO A 114 18.06 -5.72 21.03
C PRO A 114 19.31 -6.33 20.40
N ASN A 115 19.28 -7.63 20.10
CA ASN A 115 20.26 -8.26 19.20
C ASN A 115 20.31 -7.46 17.89
N GLY A 116 21.38 -6.69 17.64
CA GLY A 116 21.54 -5.94 16.38
C GLY A 116 22.04 -4.48 16.45
N GLY A 117 22.75 -4.06 17.49
CA GLY A 117 23.63 -2.88 17.43
C GLY A 117 22.98 -1.48 17.49
N ARG A 118 21.67 -1.37 17.77
CA ARG A 118 21.03 -0.08 18.11
C ARG A 118 20.49 -0.14 19.53
N GLU A 119 21.10 0.59 20.46
CA GLU A 119 20.63 0.66 21.86
C GLU A 119 19.28 1.40 21.90
N ILE A 120 18.22 0.69 22.26
CA ILE A 120 16.89 1.27 22.50
C ILE A 120 16.69 1.28 24.02
N ILE A 121 16.63 2.47 24.62
CA ILE A 121 16.45 2.61 26.07
C ILE A 121 14.97 2.91 26.33
N HIS A 122 14.34 2.14 27.22
CA HIS A 122 13.00 2.47 27.68
C HIS A 122 13.06 3.25 28.97
N ILE A 123 12.31 4.34 29.04
CA ILE A 123 12.23 5.21 30.21
C ILE A 123 10.81 5.10 30.76
N ARG A 124 10.65 4.68 32.02
CA ARG A 124 9.38 4.73 32.73
C ARG A 124 9.27 6.07 33.43
N LEU A 125 8.20 6.82 33.18
CA LEU A 125 7.99 8.12 33.81
C LEU A 125 7.74 7.96 35.31
N LYS A 126 8.35 8.83 36.13
CA LYS A 126 8.04 8.89 37.57
C LYS A 126 6.62 9.41 37.81
N LYS A 127 6.20 10.42 37.05
CA LYS A 127 4.82 10.92 37.02
C LYS A 127 4.18 10.65 35.65
N PRO A 128 3.33 9.61 35.52
CA PRO A 128 2.60 9.36 34.29
C PRO A 128 1.66 10.53 33.92
N VAL A 129 1.38 10.66 32.63
CA VAL A 129 0.42 11.65 32.11
C VAL A 129 -0.84 10.92 31.66
N TYR A 130 -1.99 11.49 31.97
CA TYR A 130 -3.31 10.95 31.66
C TYR A 130 -4.20 11.99 31.00
N GLY A 131 -5.20 11.51 30.27
CA GLY A 131 -6.37 12.28 29.95
C GLY A 131 -7.43 11.45 29.24
N TYR A 132 -8.49 12.13 28.85
CA TYR A 132 -9.71 11.56 28.33
C TYR A 132 -10.14 12.31 27.08
N LEU A 133 -10.53 11.56 26.06
CA LEU A 133 -11.19 12.02 24.86
C LEU A 133 -12.68 11.67 24.98
N ILE A 134 -13.55 12.63 24.76
CA ILE A 134 -15.00 12.41 24.80
C ILE A 134 -15.59 12.87 23.48
N LEU A 135 -16.21 11.95 22.76
CA LEU A 135 -16.96 12.26 21.56
C LEU A 135 -18.44 12.33 21.90
N TRP A 136 -19.06 13.46 21.59
CA TRP A 136 -20.50 13.63 21.70
C TRP A 136 -21.03 14.42 20.51
N ASN A 137 -21.97 13.83 19.78
CA ASN A 137 -22.55 14.42 18.57
C ASN A 137 -21.46 14.90 17.59
N ASP A 138 -21.38 16.21 17.38
CA ASP A 138 -20.48 16.97 16.50
C ASP A 138 -19.36 17.68 17.26
N LYS A 139 -19.13 17.31 18.53
CA LYS A 139 -18.10 17.88 19.39
C LYS A 139 -17.16 16.82 19.95
N LEU A 140 -15.90 17.23 20.08
CA LEU A 140 -14.86 16.47 20.75
C LEU A 140 -14.39 17.26 21.97
N TYR A 141 -14.39 16.64 23.13
CA TYR A 141 -13.89 17.22 24.37
C TYR A 141 -12.63 16.49 24.82
N THR A 142 -11.74 17.24 25.45
CA THR A 142 -10.60 16.65 26.17
C THR A 142 -10.48 17.15 27.58
N ILE A 143 -10.24 16.20 28.49
CA ILE A 143 -9.94 16.45 29.90
C ILE A 143 -8.53 15.92 30.17
N TRP A 144 -7.68 16.73 30.78
CA TRP A 144 -6.32 16.35 31.16
C TRP A 144 -6.23 16.04 32.65
N GLY A 145 -5.48 14.99 33.01
CA GLY A 145 -5.27 14.58 34.40
C GLY A 145 -5.83 13.20 34.73
N GLU A 146 -5.52 12.73 35.94
CA GLU A 146 -6.14 11.55 36.55
C GLU A 146 -7.07 12.02 37.68
N PHE A 147 -8.13 11.27 37.94
CA PHE A 147 -9.00 11.51 39.09
C PHE A 147 -8.38 10.78 40.30
N ASP A 148 -7.78 11.55 41.20
CA ASP A 148 -6.93 11.07 42.31
C ASP A 148 -7.74 10.40 43.44
N ASP A 149 -9.05 10.65 43.48
CA ASP A 149 -10.02 10.15 44.45
C ASP A 149 -10.55 8.74 44.15
N LEU A 150 -10.17 8.15 43.01
CA LEU A 150 -10.75 6.88 42.56
C LEU A 150 -10.02 5.63 43.08
N PRO A 151 -10.74 4.49 43.25
CA PRO A 151 -10.19 3.23 43.74
C PRO A 151 -8.96 2.81 42.94
N LYS A 152 -7.91 2.34 43.62
CA LYS A 152 -6.63 2.09 42.93
C LYS A 152 -6.67 0.89 41.98
N ASN A 153 -7.58 -0.07 42.16
CA ASN A 153 -7.62 -1.35 41.44
C ASN A 153 -9.00 -1.75 40.90
N GLY A 154 -9.04 -2.43 39.75
CA GLY A 154 -10.17 -3.25 39.30
C GLY A 154 -11.07 -2.64 38.21
N ARG A 155 -12.20 -3.33 37.94
CA ARG A 155 -13.28 -2.88 37.03
C ARG A 155 -14.07 -1.70 37.60
N LEU A 156 -14.29 -1.68 38.92
CA LEU A 156 -14.96 -0.60 39.65
C LEU A 156 -14.38 0.79 39.34
N ARG A 157 -13.04 0.91 39.31
CA ARG A 157 -12.35 2.14 38.92
C ARG A 157 -12.72 2.60 37.50
N VAL A 158 -12.91 1.69 36.55
CA VAL A 158 -13.15 2.04 35.15
C VAL A 158 -14.54 2.65 34.97
N ASP A 159 -15.54 2.09 35.64
CA ASP A 159 -16.93 2.55 35.57
C ASP A 159 -17.09 3.90 36.29
N GLU A 160 -16.43 4.07 37.45
CA GLU A 160 -16.41 5.33 38.18
C GLU A 160 -15.68 6.44 37.42
N VAL A 161 -14.54 6.14 36.78
CA VAL A 161 -13.89 7.10 35.86
C VAL A 161 -14.86 7.51 34.76
N GLY A 162 -15.57 6.56 34.14
CA GLY A 162 -16.54 6.86 33.08
C GLY A 162 -17.66 7.79 33.55
N ARG A 163 -18.22 7.54 34.74
CA ARG A 163 -19.23 8.40 35.36
C ARG A 163 -18.69 9.78 35.70
N ARG A 164 -17.48 9.88 36.29
CA ARG A 164 -16.87 11.17 36.62
C ARG A 164 -16.61 12.02 35.38
N VAL A 165 -16.08 11.41 34.31
CA VAL A 165 -15.89 12.09 33.01
C VAL A 165 -17.23 12.57 32.45
N THR A 166 -18.27 11.74 32.50
CA THR A 166 -19.61 12.09 32.04
C THR A 166 -20.16 13.30 32.81
N ASN A 167 -20.09 13.27 34.14
CA ASN A 167 -20.55 14.37 34.99
C ASN A 167 -19.80 15.67 34.71
N VAL A 168 -18.47 15.63 34.57
CA VAL A 168 -17.67 16.82 34.23
C VAL A 168 -18.14 17.44 32.90
N ILE A 169 -18.39 16.63 31.88
CA ILE A 169 -18.86 17.15 30.58
C ILE A 169 -20.29 17.69 30.69
N GLU A 170 -21.16 17.04 31.46
CA GLU A 170 -22.53 17.52 31.68
C GLU A 170 -22.58 18.84 32.46
N TRP A 171 -21.72 19.01 33.48
CA TRP A 171 -21.60 20.25 34.26
C TRP A 171 -21.00 21.38 33.41
N TYR A 172 -19.90 21.11 32.71
CA TYR A 172 -19.27 22.08 31.81
C TYR A 172 -20.27 22.68 30.82
N LYS A 173 -21.13 21.83 30.24
CA LYS A 173 -22.16 22.28 29.30
C LYS A 173 -23.31 23.07 29.91
N ARG A 174 -23.56 22.89 31.20
CA ARG A 174 -24.53 23.71 31.95
C ARG A 174 -23.95 25.06 32.36
N GLY A 175 -22.70 25.34 32.00
CA GLY A 175 -21.97 26.55 32.41
C GLY A 175 -21.56 26.50 33.88
N GLU A 176 -21.59 25.31 34.49
CA GLU A 176 -21.16 25.11 35.87
C GLU A 176 -19.62 25.10 35.92
N GLU A 177 -19.05 25.62 37.00
CA GLU A 177 -17.60 25.62 37.21
C GLU A 177 -17.11 24.18 37.41
N VAL A 178 -16.13 23.77 36.61
CA VAL A 178 -15.52 22.44 36.69
C VAL A 178 -14.06 22.58 37.11
N GLU A 179 -13.63 21.75 38.06
CA GLU A 179 -12.28 21.79 38.65
C GLU A 179 -11.15 21.37 37.67
N VAL A 180 -11.51 20.99 36.44
CA VAL A 180 -10.57 20.48 35.43
C VAL A 180 -10.66 21.28 34.14
N GLU A 181 -9.52 21.51 33.50
CA GLU A 181 -9.46 22.14 32.18
C GLU A 181 -10.13 21.25 31.13
N VAL A 182 -11.24 21.72 30.55
CA VAL A 182 -11.91 21.10 29.41
C VAL A 182 -11.58 21.90 28.16
N LYS A 183 -11.02 21.23 27.14
CA LYS A 183 -10.92 21.80 25.78
C LYS A 183 -11.98 21.20 24.88
N GLU A 184 -12.61 22.04 24.07
CA GLU A 184 -13.63 21.67 23.09
C GLU A 184 -13.12 21.90 21.67
N TYR A 185 -13.46 20.97 20.77
CA TYR A 185 -13.17 21.05 19.35
C TYR A 185 -14.44 20.75 18.54
N ASP A 186 -14.68 21.56 17.50
CA ASP A 186 -15.62 21.22 16.45
C ASP A 186 -15.09 20.06 15.63
N ILE A 187 -15.96 19.11 15.29
CA ILE A 187 -15.58 17.99 14.42
C ILE A 187 -16.56 17.84 13.25
N ASP A 188 -16.07 17.23 12.19
CA ASP A 188 -16.87 16.81 11.05
C ASP A 188 -17.19 15.32 11.11
N LYS A 189 -18.00 14.87 10.16
CA LYS A 189 -18.42 13.47 10.02
C LYS A 189 -17.50 12.67 9.10
N GLU A 190 -16.21 13.02 9.02
CA GLU A 190 -15.26 12.36 8.11
C GLU A 190 -15.16 10.83 8.38
N TYR A 191 -15.50 10.39 9.60
CA TYR A 191 -15.59 8.97 9.96
C TYR A 191 -16.60 8.16 9.14
N GLU A 192 -17.63 8.79 8.55
CA GLU A 192 -18.64 8.12 7.71
C GLU A 192 -18.05 7.60 6.40
N ARG A 193 -16.91 8.14 5.97
CA ARG A 193 -16.20 7.69 4.75
C ARG A 193 -15.75 6.22 4.83
N LEU A 194 -15.57 5.67 6.03
CA LEU A 194 -15.25 4.25 6.21
C LEU A 194 -16.49 3.36 6.40
N TRP A 195 -17.70 3.91 6.28
CA TRP A 195 -18.95 3.15 6.36
C TRP A 195 -19.34 2.49 5.05
N PHE A 196 -18.63 2.79 3.96
CA PHE A 196 -18.79 2.10 2.69
C PHE A 196 -18.75 0.58 2.91
N GLU A 197 -19.87 -0.08 2.63
CA GLU A 197 -20.05 -1.51 2.79
C GLU A 197 -19.59 -2.24 1.53
N VAL A 198 -18.80 -3.30 1.72
CA VAL A 198 -18.46 -4.24 0.65
C VAL A 198 -19.25 -5.54 0.84
N PRO A 199 -19.78 -6.13 -0.24
CA PRO A 199 -20.32 -7.49 -0.22
C PRO A 199 -19.29 -8.51 0.24
N LEU A 200 -19.74 -9.54 0.95
CA LEU A 200 -18.91 -10.64 1.42
C LEU A 200 -19.28 -11.93 0.71
N SER A 201 -18.28 -12.65 0.19
CA SER A 201 -18.52 -14.00 -0.32
C SER A 201 -18.93 -14.94 0.81
N ASN A 202 -19.66 -16.02 0.50
CA ASN A 202 -20.19 -16.95 1.50
C ASN A 202 -19.13 -17.46 2.48
N ASN A 203 -17.90 -17.68 2.01
CA ASN A 203 -16.78 -18.13 2.84
C ASN A 203 -16.39 -17.08 3.89
N ILE A 204 -16.27 -15.81 3.47
CA ILE A 204 -15.92 -14.69 4.34
C ILE A 204 -17.08 -14.36 5.28
N SER A 205 -18.31 -14.37 4.76
CA SER A 205 -19.55 -14.15 5.51
C SER A 205 -19.64 -15.09 6.72
N LYS A 206 -19.44 -16.40 6.52
CA LYS A 206 -19.42 -17.39 7.62
C LYS A 206 -18.34 -17.09 8.66
N LEU A 207 -17.18 -16.58 8.24
CA LEU A 207 -16.11 -16.19 9.15
C LEU A 207 -16.39 -14.87 9.88
N LEU A 208 -17.28 -14.04 9.34
CA LEU A 208 -17.64 -12.72 9.88
C LEU A 208 -19.09 -12.66 10.40
N GLY A 209 -19.53 -13.72 11.07
CA GLY A 209 -20.82 -13.73 11.78
C GLY A 209 -22.06 -13.90 10.88
N GLY A 210 -21.89 -14.39 9.65
CA GLY A 210 -22.99 -14.64 8.71
C GLY A 210 -23.53 -13.39 8.02
N ARG A 211 -22.78 -12.28 8.03
CA ARG A 211 -23.17 -11.03 7.36
C ARG A 211 -22.85 -11.10 5.87
N ASP A 212 -23.76 -10.61 5.04
CA ASP A 212 -23.60 -10.52 3.59
C ASP A 212 -22.79 -9.28 3.16
N ARG A 213 -22.64 -8.30 4.04
CA ARG A 213 -21.86 -7.07 3.84
C ARG A 213 -21.13 -6.66 5.10
N ALA A 214 -20.04 -5.90 4.94
CA ALA A 214 -19.34 -5.26 6.06
C ALA A 214 -18.69 -3.92 5.66
N PRO A 215 -18.60 -2.95 6.59
CA PRO A 215 -17.99 -1.64 6.31
C PRO A 215 -16.46 -1.74 6.24
N ILE A 216 -15.82 -0.84 5.47
CA ILE A 216 -14.35 -0.67 5.48
C ILE A 216 -13.80 -0.52 6.91
N ALA A 217 -14.54 0.18 7.78
CA ALA A 217 -14.18 0.39 9.19
C ALA A 217 -13.87 -0.94 9.89
N LEU A 218 -14.62 -2.01 9.63
CA LEU A 218 -14.36 -3.33 10.21
C LEU A 218 -12.98 -3.86 9.80
N PHE A 219 -12.65 -3.81 8.50
CA PHE A 219 -11.40 -4.36 7.98
C PHE A 219 -10.17 -3.57 8.44
N ARG A 220 -10.29 -2.24 8.58
CA ARG A 220 -9.24 -1.43 9.22
C ARG A 220 -9.04 -1.84 10.68
N ASN A 221 -10.11 -2.01 11.44
CA ASN A 221 -10.03 -2.48 12.83
C ASN A 221 -9.48 -3.91 12.95
N LEU A 222 -9.81 -4.81 12.02
CA LEU A 222 -9.22 -6.15 11.95
C LEU A 222 -7.70 -6.08 11.77
N GLY A 223 -7.19 -5.16 10.94
CA GLY A 223 -5.76 -4.95 10.78
C GLY A 223 -5.06 -4.49 12.07
N TRP A 224 -5.72 -3.66 12.89
CA TRP A 224 -5.24 -3.28 14.22
C TRP A 224 -5.27 -4.46 15.22
N LEU A 225 -6.35 -5.25 15.21
CA LEU A 225 -6.46 -6.49 15.98
C LEU A 225 -5.42 -7.53 15.60
N LEU A 226 -4.91 -7.50 14.37
CA LEU A 226 -3.81 -8.36 13.93
C LEU A 226 -2.43 -7.77 14.23
N SER A 227 -2.37 -6.50 14.66
CA SER A 227 -1.14 -5.80 15.02
C SER A 227 -1.10 -5.36 16.49
N ASP A 228 -1.08 -4.05 16.76
CA ASP A 228 -0.70 -3.43 18.04
C ASP A 228 -1.81 -3.42 19.12
N ASP A 229 -3.02 -3.91 18.81
CA ASP A 229 -4.12 -3.93 19.77
C ASP A 229 -3.93 -4.99 20.88
N TRP A 230 -4.29 -4.63 22.10
CA TRP A 230 -4.47 -5.56 23.21
C TRP A 230 -5.81 -6.26 23.06
N ARG A 231 -5.76 -7.54 22.73
CA ARG A 231 -6.94 -8.33 22.34
C ARG A 231 -7.82 -8.75 23.51
N GLN A 232 -7.28 -8.80 24.72
CA GLN A 232 -8.00 -9.20 25.94
C GLN A 232 -8.75 -8.03 26.60
N LEU A 233 -8.13 -6.85 26.65
CA LEU A 233 -8.64 -5.70 27.41
C LEU A 233 -9.04 -4.52 26.52
N LEU A 234 -9.07 -4.72 25.21
CA LEU A 234 -9.36 -3.72 24.19
C LEU A 234 -8.58 -2.42 24.43
N GLY A 235 -7.32 -2.41 23.99
CA GLY A 235 -6.48 -1.22 24.06
C GLY A 235 -5.51 -1.17 22.90
N HIS A 236 -4.78 -0.08 22.77
CA HIS A 236 -3.81 0.14 21.71
C HIS A 236 -2.56 0.81 22.27
N THR A 237 -1.41 0.48 21.68
CA THR A 237 -0.12 1.11 22.01
C THR A 237 0.42 1.85 20.80
N ALA A 238 0.24 3.18 20.79
CA ALA A 238 0.70 4.06 19.74
C ALA A 238 2.17 4.45 19.95
N GLY A 239 3.06 3.75 19.25
CA GLY A 239 4.51 4.00 19.28
C GLY A 239 4.98 5.09 18.33
N ASN A 240 4.19 5.42 17.30
CA ASN A 240 4.53 6.43 16.29
C ASN A 240 3.60 7.64 16.39
N PHE A 241 4.11 8.82 16.03
CA PHE A 241 3.30 10.04 15.92
C PHE A 241 2.22 9.89 14.84
N GLY A 242 0.98 10.27 15.17
CA GLY A 242 -0.21 10.11 14.32
C GLY A 242 -0.89 8.74 14.45
N GLN A 243 -0.28 7.77 15.11
CA GLN A 243 -0.84 6.42 15.26
C GLN A 243 -2.04 6.40 16.22
N MET A 244 -1.99 7.20 17.30
CA MET A 244 -3.15 7.36 18.20
C MET A 244 -4.33 7.95 17.45
N THR A 245 -4.07 9.01 16.69
CA THR A 245 -5.05 9.68 15.84
C THR A 245 -5.74 8.69 14.91
N MET A 246 -4.97 7.91 14.15
CA MET A 246 -5.52 6.94 13.19
C MET A 246 -6.34 5.86 13.89
N ARG A 247 -5.85 5.34 15.02
CA ARG A 247 -6.54 4.27 15.75
C ARG A 247 -7.87 4.73 16.33
N LEU A 248 -7.88 5.92 16.94
CA LEU A 248 -9.09 6.52 17.50
C LEU A 248 -10.12 6.77 16.41
N PHE A 249 -9.71 7.31 15.25
CA PHE A 249 -10.59 7.49 14.10
C PHE A 249 -11.22 6.18 13.64
N ASP A 250 -10.42 5.10 13.52
CA ASP A 250 -10.92 3.80 13.09
C ASP A 250 -11.91 3.18 14.10
N TRP A 251 -11.68 3.36 15.41
CA TRP A 251 -12.66 2.96 16.44
C TRP A 251 -13.92 3.80 16.39
N ILE A 252 -13.79 5.12 16.33
CA ILE A 252 -14.93 6.05 16.24
C ILE A 252 -15.80 5.69 15.04
N SER A 253 -15.20 5.45 13.88
CA SER A 253 -15.93 5.07 12.67
C SER A 253 -16.70 3.76 12.85
N LEU A 254 -16.08 2.72 13.42
CA LEU A 254 -16.73 1.43 13.65
C LEU A 254 -17.87 1.52 14.68
N VAL A 255 -17.66 2.27 15.77
CA VAL A 255 -18.69 2.45 16.80
C VAL A 255 -19.85 3.27 16.26
N LYS A 256 -19.59 4.41 15.63
CA LYS A 256 -20.66 5.25 15.07
C LYS A 256 -21.44 4.51 13.98
N TYR A 257 -20.75 3.71 13.15
CA TYR A 257 -21.42 2.80 12.21
C TYR A 257 -22.40 1.87 12.92
N LYS A 258 -21.98 1.20 14.01
CA LYS A 258 -22.87 0.33 14.78
C LYS A 258 -24.02 1.12 15.41
N MET A 259 -23.74 2.26 16.03
CA MET A 259 -24.73 3.02 16.78
C MET A 259 -25.90 3.46 15.91
N THR A 260 -25.65 3.90 14.65
CA THR A 260 -26.73 4.27 13.72
C THR A 260 -27.71 3.13 13.39
N ARG A 261 -27.35 1.87 13.66
CA ARG A 261 -28.18 0.70 13.37
C ARG A 261 -28.84 0.08 14.61
N GLU A 262 -28.35 0.31 15.83
CA GLU A 262 -28.78 -0.43 17.03
C GLU A 262 -28.79 0.35 18.37
N PHE A 263 -28.16 1.54 18.47
CA PHE A 263 -28.07 2.28 19.74
C PHE A 263 -28.66 3.70 19.65
N SER A 264 -29.07 4.24 20.80
CA SER A 264 -29.45 5.66 20.88
C SER A 264 -28.30 6.55 20.39
N PRO A 265 -28.53 7.49 19.45
CA PRO A 265 -27.48 8.26 18.79
C PRO A 265 -26.68 9.20 19.71
N ASN A 266 -27.14 9.40 20.95
CA ASN A 266 -26.68 10.46 21.86
C ASN A 266 -25.83 9.98 23.05
N VAL A 267 -25.11 8.86 22.91
CA VAL A 267 -24.24 8.37 23.99
C VAL A 267 -22.82 8.93 23.88
N LEU A 268 -22.23 9.33 25.02
CA LEU A 268 -20.84 9.77 25.11
C LEU A 268 -19.89 8.60 24.84
N LEU A 269 -19.02 8.73 23.84
CA LEU A 269 -17.94 7.78 23.63
C LEU A 269 -16.67 8.31 24.30
N ILE A 270 -16.22 7.60 25.33
CA ILE A 270 -15.08 8.02 26.15
C ILE A 270 -13.88 7.12 25.87
N PHE A 271 -12.73 7.73 25.56
CA PHE A 271 -11.45 7.04 25.39
C PHE A 271 -10.44 7.59 26.39
N ARG A 272 -9.85 6.71 27.18
CA ARG A 272 -8.75 7.05 28.08
C ARG A 272 -7.43 6.93 27.33
N PHE A 273 -6.56 7.91 27.51
CA PHE A 273 -5.18 7.86 27.04
C PHE A 273 -4.19 8.10 28.17
N MET A 274 -3.01 7.49 28.06
CA MET A 274 -1.96 7.54 29.08
C MET A 274 -0.58 7.44 28.45
N VAL A 275 0.37 8.20 29.00
CA VAL A 275 1.80 7.96 28.79
C VAL A 275 2.45 7.64 30.14
N ASN A 276 3.02 6.45 30.25
CA ASN A 276 3.82 6.04 31.40
C ASN A 276 5.23 5.55 31.03
N ARG A 277 5.52 5.47 29.72
CA ARG A 277 6.78 4.99 29.17
C ARG A 277 7.12 5.76 27.91
N MET A 278 8.42 5.90 27.68
CA MET A 278 9.00 6.48 26.47
C MET A 278 10.13 5.59 25.96
N THR A 279 10.51 5.78 24.71
CA THR A 279 11.64 5.11 24.08
C THR A 279 12.66 6.15 23.66
N LYS A 280 13.89 6.07 24.17
CA LYS A 280 14.98 6.94 23.74
C LYS A 280 15.71 6.31 22.56
N THR A 281 15.83 7.08 21.49
CA THR A 281 16.56 6.74 20.26
C THR A 281 17.58 7.84 19.93
N LYS A 282 18.34 7.71 18.83
CA LYS A 282 19.19 8.80 18.33
C LYS A 282 18.42 10.08 17.98
N ASN A 283 17.13 9.96 17.68
CA ASN A 283 16.27 11.07 17.28
C ASN A 283 15.53 11.72 18.46
N GLY A 284 15.83 11.31 19.70
CA GLY A 284 15.19 11.82 20.92
C GLY A 284 14.31 10.79 21.63
N GLU A 285 13.61 11.27 22.65
CA GLU A 285 12.64 10.55 23.46
C GLU A 285 11.28 10.47 22.77
N ASN A 286 10.80 9.27 22.48
CA ASN A 286 9.48 9.08 21.88
C ASN A 286 8.48 8.57 22.94
N PRO A 287 7.52 9.40 23.39
CA PRO A 287 6.44 8.96 24.28
C PRO A 287 5.65 7.80 23.67
N ILE A 288 5.33 6.77 24.45
CA ILE A 288 4.42 5.71 24.01
C ILE A 288 3.04 5.99 24.59
N VAL A 289 2.07 6.26 23.72
CA VAL A 289 0.70 6.53 24.14
C VAL A 289 -0.09 5.24 24.18
N LYS A 290 -0.69 4.96 25.33
CA LYS A 290 -1.62 3.84 25.54
C LYS A 290 -3.03 4.39 25.49
N ILE A 291 -3.89 3.79 24.68
CA ILE A 291 -5.26 4.26 24.47
C ILE A 291 -6.20 3.09 24.70
N ARG A 292 -7.35 3.34 25.30
CA ARG A 292 -8.44 2.37 25.37
C ARG A 292 -9.78 3.07 25.43
N PRO A 293 -10.84 2.53 24.83
CA PRO A 293 -12.19 2.94 25.19
C PRO A 293 -12.45 2.64 26.68
N ILE A 294 -13.38 3.38 27.29
CA ILE A 294 -13.96 3.11 28.62
C ILE A 294 -15.46 3.40 28.62
N GLY A 295 -16.17 2.91 29.64
CA GLY A 295 -17.64 3.04 29.73
C GLY A 295 -18.32 2.51 28.47
N THR A 296 -19.34 3.22 27.99
CA THR A 296 -20.13 2.78 26.82
C THR A 296 -19.32 2.63 25.54
N ALA A 297 -18.18 3.30 25.39
CA ALA A 297 -17.31 3.09 24.23
C ALA A 297 -16.73 1.66 24.18
N VAL A 298 -16.42 1.05 25.34
CA VAL A 298 -15.92 -0.35 25.37
C VAL A 298 -17.00 -1.29 24.89
N GLU A 299 -18.19 -1.16 25.47
CA GLU A 299 -19.35 -1.98 25.17
C GLU A 299 -19.71 -1.87 23.68
N ALA A 300 -19.73 -0.65 23.14
CA ALA A 300 -20.06 -0.44 21.74
C ALA A 300 -19.01 -1.01 20.78
N VAL A 301 -17.71 -0.90 21.08
CA VAL A 301 -16.66 -1.54 20.27
C VAL A 301 -16.73 -3.06 20.35
N GLN A 302 -16.90 -3.63 21.55
CA GLN A 302 -17.02 -5.07 21.74
C GLN A 302 -18.23 -5.62 20.98
N ALA A 303 -19.38 -4.97 21.16
CA ALA A 303 -20.60 -5.38 20.50
C ALA A 303 -20.50 -5.19 18.96
N ALA A 304 -19.70 -4.25 18.46
CA ALA A 304 -19.41 -4.12 17.03
C ALA A 304 -18.53 -5.27 16.51
N TYR A 305 -17.55 -5.72 17.28
CA TYR A 305 -16.77 -6.92 16.90
C TYR A 305 -17.60 -8.19 16.94
N GLU A 306 -18.43 -8.37 17.97
CA GLU A 306 -19.33 -9.53 18.10
C GLU A 306 -20.35 -9.59 16.96
N LEU A 307 -20.86 -8.44 16.51
CA LEU A 307 -21.75 -8.34 15.34
C LEU A 307 -21.17 -9.00 14.09
N PHE A 308 -19.84 -8.98 13.95
CA PHE A 308 -19.08 -9.56 12.85
C PHE A 308 -18.35 -10.84 13.26
N GLY A 309 -18.79 -11.52 14.33
CA GLY A 309 -18.23 -12.81 14.75
C GLY A 309 -16.77 -12.76 15.21
N ILE A 310 -16.30 -11.59 15.65
CA ILE A 310 -14.96 -11.40 16.23
C ILE A 310 -15.07 -11.35 17.74
N THR A 311 -14.76 -12.45 18.41
CA THR A 311 -14.72 -12.50 19.88
C THR A 311 -13.35 -12.07 20.38
N LEU A 312 -13.31 -11.00 21.18
CA LEU A 312 -12.11 -10.59 21.90
C LEU A 312 -11.78 -11.62 23.00
N GLY A 313 -10.50 -11.83 23.29
CA GLY A 313 -10.09 -12.91 24.18
C GLY A 313 -8.60 -13.18 24.11
N LYS A 314 -8.21 -14.46 24.21
CA LYS A 314 -6.79 -14.83 24.15
C LYS A 314 -6.18 -14.39 22.84
N THR A 315 -4.99 -13.78 22.92
CA THR A 315 -4.28 -13.23 21.76
C THR A 315 -4.13 -14.26 20.64
N GLU A 316 -3.82 -15.50 20.99
CA GLU A 316 -3.61 -16.62 20.07
C GLU A 316 -4.86 -16.98 19.28
N GLU A 317 -6.03 -16.95 19.91
CA GLU A 317 -7.33 -17.28 19.32
C GLU A 317 -7.77 -16.15 18.37
N VAL A 318 -7.64 -14.89 18.82
CA VAL A 318 -7.96 -13.72 18.00
C VAL A 318 -7.05 -13.63 16.77
N LEU A 319 -5.74 -13.88 16.94
CA LEU A 319 -4.79 -13.91 15.82
C LEU A 319 -5.10 -15.05 14.84
N ALA A 320 -5.38 -16.26 15.34
CA ALA A 320 -5.73 -17.39 14.48
C ALA A 320 -6.98 -17.09 13.64
N ARG A 321 -8.04 -16.58 14.28
CA ARG A 321 -9.28 -16.19 13.59
C ARG A 321 -9.02 -15.07 12.57
N GLY A 322 -8.30 -14.02 12.95
CA GLY A 322 -8.01 -12.91 12.04
C GLY A 322 -7.13 -13.33 10.86
N TYR A 323 -6.16 -14.23 11.05
CA TYR A 323 -5.36 -14.79 9.95
C TYR A 323 -6.21 -15.69 9.03
N ALA A 324 -7.17 -16.42 9.57
CA ALA A 324 -8.13 -17.18 8.76
C ALA A 324 -8.99 -16.25 7.89
N VAL A 325 -9.55 -15.19 8.48
CA VAL A 325 -10.31 -14.16 7.73
C VAL A 325 -9.44 -13.52 6.66
N LEU A 326 -8.23 -13.07 7.01
CA LEU A 326 -7.31 -12.41 6.08
C LEU A 326 -6.85 -13.35 4.95
N GLY A 327 -6.61 -14.62 5.27
CA GLY A 327 -6.27 -15.66 4.29
C GLY A 327 -7.42 -15.97 3.33
N ALA A 328 -8.64 -16.09 3.83
CA ALA A 328 -9.84 -16.29 3.02
C ALA A 328 -10.08 -15.07 2.11
N LEU A 329 -10.01 -13.85 2.65
CA LEU A 329 -10.09 -12.61 1.87
C LEU A 329 -9.08 -12.57 0.73
N LYS A 330 -7.83 -12.94 0.98
CA LYS A 330 -6.78 -13.00 -0.05
C LYS A 330 -7.08 -14.04 -1.13
N GLU A 331 -7.53 -15.23 -0.73
CA GLU A 331 -7.83 -16.34 -1.65
C GLU A 331 -9.00 -16.02 -2.57
N GLU A 332 -10.01 -15.32 -2.06
CA GLU A 332 -11.14 -14.81 -2.85
C GLU A 332 -10.74 -13.59 -3.69
N ALA A 333 -9.90 -12.70 -3.14
CA ALA A 333 -9.46 -11.48 -3.84
C ALA A 333 -8.59 -11.76 -5.05
N PHE A 334 -7.70 -12.77 -4.99
CA PHE A 334 -6.65 -12.95 -5.98
C PHE A 334 -6.59 -14.35 -6.55
N LYS A 335 -6.47 -14.42 -7.88
CA LYS A 335 -6.23 -15.66 -8.61
C LYS A 335 -4.94 -15.56 -9.43
N ARG A 336 -4.30 -16.71 -9.65
CA ARG A 336 -3.15 -16.83 -10.55
C ARG A 336 -3.64 -17.05 -11.98
N ASP A 337 -3.24 -16.17 -12.88
CA ASP A 337 -3.44 -16.29 -14.33
C ASP A 337 -2.08 -16.43 -15.03
N GLY A 338 -1.77 -17.65 -15.47
CA GLY A 338 -0.46 -18.03 -15.98
C GLY A 338 0.68 -17.73 -15.00
N LYS A 339 1.51 -16.73 -15.32
CA LYS A 339 2.67 -16.30 -14.52
C LYS A 339 2.40 -15.08 -13.64
N VAL A 340 1.19 -14.51 -13.68
CA VAL A 340 0.83 -13.30 -12.94
C VAL A 340 -0.33 -13.58 -11.98
N TYR A 341 -0.47 -12.74 -10.95
CA TYR A 341 -1.67 -12.70 -10.12
C TYR A 341 -2.56 -11.55 -10.59
N VAL A 342 -3.87 -11.77 -10.54
CA VAL A 342 -4.93 -10.84 -10.94
C VAL A 342 -5.97 -10.75 -9.82
N VAL A 343 -6.80 -9.69 -9.83
CA VAL A 343 -7.98 -9.65 -8.95
C VAL A 343 -9.06 -10.53 -9.54
N ASP A 344 -9.68 -11.33 -8.67
CA ASP A 344 -10.77 -12.24 -8.99
C ASP A 344 -12.11 -11.73 -8.42
N ASP A 345 -12.08 -11.22 -7.17
CA ASP A 345 -13.23 -10.57 -6.52
C ASP A 345 -12.85 -9.18 -6.00
N VAL A 346 -13.58 -8.16 -6.47
CA VAL A 346 -13.35 -6.76 -6.11
C VAL A 346 -13.63 -6.48 -4.63
N SER A 347 -14.71 -7.06 -4.10
CA SER A 347 -15.16 -6.79 -2.73
C SER A 347 -14.17 -7.35 -1.72
N ALA A 348 -13.76 -8.61 -1.92
CA ALA A 348 -12.72 -9.26 -1.14
C ALA A 348 -11.37 -8.55 -1.29
N TRP A 349 -11.05 -8.02 -2.47
CA TRP A 349 -9.83 -7.26 -2.69
C TRP A 349 -9.79 -5.93 -1.92
N ILE A 350 -10.90 -5.18 -1.89
CA ILE A 350 -11.05 -3.96 -1.09
C ILE A 350 -10.90 -4.27 0.40
N ALA A 351 -11.63 -5.28 0.89
CA ALA A 351 -11.57 -5.72 2.27
C ALA A 351 -10.16 -6.20 2.67
N PHE A 352 -9.54 -7.05 1.86
CA PHE A 352 -8.17 -7.52 2.06
C PHE A 352 -7.19 -6.35 2.10
N SER A 353 -7.29 -5.42 1.16
CA SER A 353 -6.36 -4.29 1.06
C SER A 353 -6.43 -3.40 2.30
N ASN A 354 -7.62 -3.16 2.85
CA ASN A 354 -7.78 -2.38 4.08
C ASN A 354 -7.18 -3.07 5.30
N ALA A 355 -7.47 -4.37 5.49
CA ALA A 355 -6.90 -5.13 6.59
C ALA A 355 -5.37 -5.24 6.48
N ALA A 356 -4.86 -5.63 5.30
CA ALA A 356 -3.43 -5.80 5.06
C ALA A 356 -2.65 -4.48 5.16
N ALA A 357 -3.19 -3.38 4.63
CA ALA A 357 -2.57 -2.07 4.76
C ALA A 357 -2.44 -1.65 6.22
N VAL A 358 -3.49 -1.84 7.03
CA VAL A 358 -3.42 -1.51 8.46
C VAL A 358 -2.47 -2.42 9.22
N VAL A 359 -2.37 -3.71 8.88
CA VAL A 359 -1.33 -4.60 9.44
C VAL A 359 0.08 -4.05 9.12
N VAL A 360 0.32 -3.59 7.90
CA VAL A 360 1.59 -2.94 7.52
C VAL A 360 1.80 -1.64 8.30
N LEU A 361 0.74 -0.86 8.54
CA LEU A 361 0.83 0.39 9.32
C LEU A 361 1.08 0.16 10.82
N GLY A 362 0.55 -0.90 11.42
CA GLY A 362 0.91 -1.29 12.78
C GLY A 362 2.33 -1.84 12.84
N ASP A 363 2.52 -3.04 12.30
CA ASP A 363 3.73 -3.85 12.54
C ASP A 363 4.79 -3.83 11.43
N GLY A 364 4.53 -3.06 10.37
CA GLY A 364 5.35 -3.15 9.16
C GLY A 364 6.42 -2.08 8.97
N TYR A 365 7.24 -2.31 7.96
CA TYR A 365 8.13 -1.33 7.37
C TYR A 365 7.71 -1.09 5.94
N VAL A 366 7.63 0.19 5.56
CA VAL A 366 7.25 0.61 4.22
C VAL A 366 8.51 1.12 3.51
N MET A 367 8.93 0.42 2.46
CA MET A 367 9.98 0.88 1.55
C MET A 367 9.42 0.95 0.12
N PRO A 368 10.02 1.78 -0.77
CA PRO A 368 9.52 1.95 -2.14
C PRO A 368 9.40 0.63 -2.95
N THR A 369 10.14 -0.41 -2.56
CA THR A 369 10.23 -1.67 -3.31
C THR A 369 9.90 -2.92 -2.49
N GLU A 370 9.72 -2.80 -1.17
CA GLU A 370 9.29 -3.91 -0.33
C GLU A 370 8.51 -3.46 0.90
N PHE A 371 7.52 -4.26 1.31
CA PHE A 371 6.87 -4.15 2.61
C PHE A 371 7.19 -5.36 3.46
N ARG A 372 7.49 -5.12 4.73
CA ARG A 372 7.69 -6.16 5.74
C ARG A 372 6.73 -5.99 6.88
N VAL A 373 6.36 -7.07 7.55
CA VAL A 373 5.50 -7.06 8.74
C VAL A 373 6.15 -7.95 9.80
N VAL A 374 6.30 -7.46 11.02
CA VAL A 374 6.78 -8.27 12.14
C VAL A 374 5.62 -9.14 12.65
N ALA A 375 5.82 -10.46 12.75
CA ALA A 375 4.79 -11.32 13.33
C ALA A 375 4.71 -11.13 14.85
N LYS A 376 3.49 -11.04 15.38
CA LYS A 376 3.29 -11.00 16.84
C LYS A 376 3.65 -12.36 17.46
N LEU A 377 4.39 -12.31 18.56
CA LEU A 377 4.85 -13.49 19.31
C LEU A 377 3.86 -13.79 20.45
N SER A 378 3.62 -15.08 20.75
CA SER A 378 2.83 -15.51 21.91
C SER A 378 3.60 -15.29 23.23
N THR A 379 2.86 -15.26 24.34
CA THR A 379 3.43 -15.17 25.69
C THR A 379 4.18 -16.44 26.09
N ASN A 380 3.74 -17.61 25.63
CA ASN A 380 4.46 -18.89 25.76
C ASN A 380 5.38 -19.07 24.55
N LYS A 381 6.66 -18.69 24.72
CA LYS A 381 7.67 -18.73 23.65
C LYS A 381 8.36 -20.08 23.58
N THR A 382 8.06 -20.85 22.53
CA THR A 382 8.98 -21.86 22.00
C THR A 382 9.41 -21.44 20.61
N LEU A 383 10.65 -21.74 20.20
CA LEU A 383 11.18 -21.40 18.87
C LEU A 383 10.28 -21.96 17.74
N ALA A 384 9.71 -23.15 17.96
CA ALA A 384 8.74 -23.79 17.06
C ALA A 384 7.44 -22.97 16.94
N GLY A 385 6.88 -22.50 18.07
CA GLY A 385 5.68 -21.68 18.09
C GLY A 385 5.87 -20.30 17.44
N GLU A 386 7.02 -19.64 17.66
CA GLU A 386 7.34 -18.36 17.00
C GLU A 386 7.39 -18.53 15.47
N THR A 387 8.03 -19.60 14.99
CA THR A 387 8.15 -19.89 13.55
C THR A 387 6.78 -20.21 12.91
N ALA A 388 5.90 -20.91 13.63
CA ALA A 388 4.55 -21.23 13.15
C ALA A 388 3.73 -19.95 12.89
N ARG A 389 3.73 -19.00 13.82
CA ARG A 389 2.97 -17.73 13.68
C ARG A 389 3.46 -16.86 12.53
N VAL A 390 4.78 -16.79 12.29
CA VAL A 390 5.33 -16.08 11.12
C VAL A 390 4.85 -16.74 9.83
N LYS A 391 4.81 -18.08 9.77
CA LYS A 391 4.32 -18.83 8.60
C LYS A 391 2.83 -18.65 8.37
N GLU A 392 2.02 -18.64 9.43
CA GLU A 392 0.57 -18.37 9.34
C GLU A 392 0.30 -16.96 8.80
N LEU A 393 0.96 -15.95 9.36
CA LEU A 393 0.85 -14.57 8.87
C LEU A 393 1.36 -14.45 7.42
N ALA A 394 2.45 -15.13 7.07
CA ALA A 394 2.95 -15.18 5.70
C ALA A 394 1.95 -15.83 4.76
N LYS A 395 1.28 -16.90 5.17
CA LYS A 395 0.20 -17.52 4.38
C LYS A 395 -0.97 -16.56 4.22
N ALA A 396 -1.43 -15.92 5.29
CA ALA A 396 -2.58 -15.02 5.30
C ALA A 396 -2.37 -13.76 4.45
N LEU A 397 -1.18 -13.14 4.53
CA LEU A 397 -0.79 -12.00 3.69
C LEU A 397 -0.29 -12.42 2.30
N GLY A 398 -0.05 -13.71 2.09
CA GLY A 398 0.63 -14.28 0.93
C GLY A 398 2.07 -13.77 0.73
N GLY A 399 2.74 -13.45 1.83
CA GLY A 399 4.15 -13.11 1.87
C GLY A 399 5.07 -14.34 1.96
N THR A 400 6.36 -14.07 2.22
CA THR A 400 7.36 -15.08 2.59
C THR A 400 7.92 -14.78 3.96
N ALA A 401 8.01 -15.79 4.82
CA ALA A 401 8.69 -15.69 6.10
C ALA A 401 10.20 -15.43 5.90
N VAL A 402 10.73 -14.45 6.62
CA VAL A 402 12.15 -14.05 6.64
C VAL A 402 12.52 -13.77 8.10
N GLY A 403 13.04 -14.79 8.79
CA GLY A 403 13.28 -14.69 10.24
C GLY A 403 11.96 -14.49 11.00
N ARG A 404 11.85 -13.38 11.75
CA ARG A 404 10.64 -12.98 12.50
C ARG A 404 9.67 -12.10 11.70
N GLU A 405 10.01 -11.82 10.45
CA GLU A 405 9.26 -10.91 9.58
C GLU A 405 8.59 -11.67 8.44
N VAL A 406 7.51 -11.12 7.94
CA VAL A 406 6.86 -11.51 6.70
C VAL A 406 7.16 -10.45 5.65
N ARG A 407 7.85 -10.84 4.59
CA ARG A 407 8.06 -9.99 3.42
C ARG A 407 6.94 -10.20 2.42
N LEU A 408 6.18 -9.14 2.12
CA LEU A 408 5.15 -9.19 1.09
C LEU A 408 5.79 -9.40 -0.29
N GLN A 409 5.10 -10.13 -1.17
CA GLN A 409 5.58 -10.37 -2.52
C GLN A 409 5.35 -9.14 -3.41
N SER A 410 6.23 -8.93 -4.41
CA SER A 410 6.12 -7.78 -5.33
C SER A 410 4.78 -7.72 -6.05
N TRP A 411 4.18 -8.87 -6.35
CA TRP A 411 2.85 -8.93 -6.97
C TRP A 411 1.76 -8.48 -5.98
N HIS A 412 1.79 -8.93 -4.73
CA HIS A 412 0.84 -8.47 -3.70
C HIS A 412 0.89 -6.96 -3.55
N MET A 413 2.09 -6.40 -3.40
CA MET A 413 2.27 -4.95 -3.27
C MET A 413 1.72 -4.17 -4.46
N ARG A 414 1.87 -4.69 -5.68
CA ARG A 414 1.34 -4.07 -6.90
C ARG A 414 -0.18 -4.07 -6.95
N LEU A 415 -0.81 -5.11 -6.40
CA LEU A 415 -2.25 -5.26 -6.41
C LEU A 415 -2.92 -4.62 -5.19
N LEU A 416 -2.22 -4.34 -4.08
CA LEU A 416 -2.85 -3.69 -2.92
C LEU A 416 -3.43 -2.32 -3.27
N LEU A 417 -4.67 -2.08 -2.83
CA LEU A 417 -5.28 -0.76 -2.94
C LEU A 417 -4.73 0.20 -1.88
N PRO A 418 -4.57 1.49 -2.22
CA PRO A 418 -4.30 2.49 -1.21
C PRO A 418 -5.50 2.60 -0.25
N ILE A 419 -5.21 2.93 1.01
CA ILE A 419 -6.21 3.34 2.00
C ILE A 419 -6.09 4.84 2.24
N SER A 420 -7.15 5.49 2.71
CA SER A 420 -7.18 6.93 2.95
C SER A 420 -6.00 7.38 3.84
N PRO A 421 -5.03 8.15 3.31
CA PRO A 421 -3.87 8.60 4.06
C PRO A 421 -4.25 9.78 4.95
N MET A 422 -3.45 10.04 6.00
CA MET A 422 -3.65 11.20 6.88
C MET A 422 -2.33 11.95 7.11
N PRO A 423 -2.32 13.29 7.13
CA PRO A 423 -1.11 14.08 7.33
C PRO A 423 -0.44 13.81 8.68
N SER A 424 -1.19 13.57 9.75
CA SER A 424 -0.58 13.33 11.06
C SER A 424 0.24 12.03 11.12
N PHE A 425 -0.09 11.00 10.34
CA PHE A 425 0.61 9.71 10.39
C PHE A 425 1.53 9.48 9.17
N GLU A 426 2.84 9.68 9.39
CA GLU A 426 3.84 9.64 8.32
C GLU A 426 3.88 8.29 7.61
N LYS A 427 3.72 7.20 8.37
CA LYS A 427 3.75 5.84 7.85
C LYS A 427 2.58 5.58 6.89
N ALA A 428 1.39 6.12 7.18
CA ALA A 428 0.23 6.06 6.28
C ALA A 428 0.51 6.80 4.97
N THR A 429 1.07 8.02 5.07
CA THR A 429 1.50 8.80 3.90
C THR A 429 2.55 8.06 3.07
N LYS A 430 3.55 7.44 3.72
CA LYS A 430 4.58 6.63 3.05
C LYS A 430 3.99 5.42 2.33
N LEU A 431 3.09 4.68 2.98
CA LEU A 431 2.42 3.53 2.38
C LEU A 431 1.62 3.95 1.15
N TYR A 432 0.84 5.02 1.27
CA TYR A 432 0.07 5.58 0.18
C TYR A 432 0.95 5.98 -1.01
N LYS A 433 2.01 6.77 -0.76
CA LYS A 433 2.99 7.16 -1.79
C LYS A 433 3.64 5.96 -2.47
N ALA A 434 3.98 4.91 -1.71
CA ALA A 434 4.61 3.71 -2.26
C ALA A 434 3.65 2.86 -3.10
N LEU A 435 2.37 2.79 -2.74
CA LEU A 435 1.34 2.08 -3.51
C LEU A 435 0.98 2.83 -4.80
N VAL A 436 0.72 4.14 -4.70
CA VAL A 436 0.38 4.98 -5.86
C VAL A 436 1.56 5.06 -6.85
N ASN A 437 2.78 5.21 -6.35
CA ASN A 437 3.99 5.28 -7.17
C ASN A 437 4.76 3.96 -7.19
N TYR A 438 4.05 2.82 -7.20
CA TYR A 438 4.70 1.52 -7.23
C TYR A 438 5.73 1.44 -8.38
N LEU A 439 6.99 1.13 -8.04
CA LEU A 439 8.10 1.11 -8.99
C LEU A 439 8.01 -0.13 -9.89
N ALA A 440 7.48 0.03 -11.11
CA ALA A 440 7.28 -1.06 -12.06
C ALA A 440 8.50 -1.30 -12.98
N ALA A 441 9.30 -0.26 -13.20
CA ALA A 441 10.53 -0.30 -13.98
C ALA A 441 11.46 0.87 -13.62
N VAL A 442 12.66 0.86 -14.20
CA VAL A 442 13.62 1.96 -14.12
C VAL A 442 14.33 2.11 -15.46
N ILE A 443 14.49 3.34 -15.91
CA ILE A 443 15.42 3.71 -16.99
C ILE A 443 16.75 4.08 -16.35
N VAL A 444 17.82 3.53 -16.90
CA VAL A 444 19.19 3.88 -16.57
C VAL A 444 19.89 4.26 -17.86
N GLU A 445 20.52 5.43 -17.92
CA GLU A 445 21.32 5.84 -19.09
C GLU A 445 22.78 5.96 -18.70
N ILE A 446 23.63 5.22 -19.42
CA ILE A 446 25.08 5.20 -19.20
C ILE A 446 25.76 5.24 -20.56
N ASN A 447 26.70 6.16 -20.74
CA ASN A 447 27.50 6.33 -21.96
C ASN A 447 26.64 6.40 -23.24
N GLY A 448 25.56 7.20 -23.21
CA GLY A 448 24.64 7.34 -24.35
C GLY A 448 23.73 6.14 -24.63
N THR A 449 23.78 5.09 -23.81
CA THR A 449 22.91 3.91 -23.95
C THR A 449 21.83 3.88 -22.88
N THR A 450 20.56 3.78 -23.31
CA THR A 450 19.39 3.67 -22.43
C THR A 450 19.03 2.20 -22.15
N TYR A 451 18.94 1.85 -20.87
CA TYR A 451 18.57 0.53 -20.36
C TYR A 451 17.25 0.59 -19.60
N LEU A 452 16.28 -0.24 -19.98
CA LEU A 452 15.02 -0.41 -19.26
C LEU A 452 15.07 -1.67 -18.41
N LEU A 453 15.20 -1.53 -17.09
CA LEU A 453 15.16 -2.64 -16.15
C LEU A 453 13.75 -2.78 -15.57
N THR A 454 13.24 -4.00 -15.52
CA THR A 454 11.90 -4.30 -14.99
C THR A 454 11.98 -4.74 -13.53
N HIS A 455 11.07 -4.25 -12.70
CA HIS A 455 10.97 -4.66 -11.30
C HIS A 455 10.53 -6.12 -11.17
N THR A 456 11.14 -6.85 -10.23
CA THR A 456 10.94 -8.30 -10.00
C THR A 456 10.79 -8.61 -8.51
N ARG A 457 10.76 -9.90 -8.16
CA ARG A 457 10.57 -10.39 -6.78
C ARG A 457 11.68 -9.84 -5.85
N GLY A 458 11.27 -9.30 -4.69
CA GLY A 458 12.18 -8.91 -3.62
C GLY A 458 12.91 -7.59 -3.84
N GLY A 459 12.27 -6.62 -4.51
CA GLY A 459 12.75 -5.25 -4.59
C GLY A 459 13.88 -5.00 -5.60
N LYS A 460 14.04 -5.90 -6.58
CA LYS A 460 15.15 -5.94 -7.54
C LYS A 460 14.69 -5.59 -8.95
N PHE A 461 15.56 -4.97 -9.72
CA PHE A 461 15.34 -4.60 -11.12
C PHE A 461 16.25 -5.41 -12.01
N VAL A 462 15.70 -5.97 -13.09
CA VAL A 462 16.43 -6.87 -13.99
C VAL A 462 16.31 -6.45 -15.44
N ILE A 463 17.38 -6.70 -16.19
CA ILE A 463 17.41 -6.69 -17.65
C ILE A 463 18.22 -7.91 -18.10
N GLY A 464 17.80 -8.54 -19.19
CA GLY A 464 18.44 -9.73 -19.76
C GLY A 464 19.02 -9.50 -21.15
N LYS A 465 19.66 -10.55 -21.70
CA LYS A 465 20.29 -10.61 -23.04
C LYS A 465 21.59 -9.81 -23.16
N GLU A 466 22.07 -9.56 -24.37
CA GLU A 466 23.34 -8.86 -24.65
C GLU A 466 23.47 -7.52 -23.91
N LYS A 467 22.38 -6.73 -23.85
CA LYS A 467 22.34 -5.48 -23.09
C LYS A 467 22.64 -5.65 -21.59
N ALA A 468 22.37 -6.82 -21.02
CA ALA A 468 22.68 -7.10 -19.61
C ALA A 468 24.18 -7.27 -19.37
N LYS A 469 24.93 -7.84 -20.33
CA LYS A 469 26.37 -8.02 -20.22
C LYS A 469 27.10 -6.67 -20.26
N THR A 470 26.75 -5.82 -21.24
CA THR A 470 27.30 -4.47 -21.36
C THR A 470 27.02 -3.61 -20.12
N LEU A 471 25.78 -3.67 -19.60
CA LEU A 471 25.44 -2.95 -18.37
C LEU A 471 26.19 -3.53 -17.16
N TYR A 472 26.37 -4.85 -17.08
CA TYR A 472 27.10 -5.50 -16.00
C TYR A 472 28.56 -5.05 -15.96
N GLU A 473 29.28 -5.16 -17.07
CA GLU A 473 30.68 -4.73 -17.19
C GLU A 473 30.85 -3.25 -16.82
N THR A 474 29.91 -2.41 -17.24
CA THR A 474 29.93 -0.97 -16.94
C THR A 474 29.70 -0.69 -15.46
N VAL A 475 28.73 -1.36 -14.83
CA VAL A 475 28.41 -1.17 -13.41
C VAL A 475 29.47 -1.80 -12.50
N GLU A 476 30.11 -2.89 -12.93
CA GLU A 476 31.22 -3.53 -12.22
C GLU A 476 32.47 -2.65 -12.20
N ARG A 477 32.80 -1.97 -13.31
CA ARG A 477 33.87 -0.94 -13.34
C ARG A 477 33.64 0.20 -12.34
N LEU A 478 32.38 0.49 -12.03
CA LEU A 478 32.00 1.46 -10.99
C LEU A 478 32.09 0.88 -9.56
N LYS A 479 32.62 -0.34 -9.38
CA LYS A 479 32.76 -1.03 -8.09
C LYS A 479 31.42 -1.21 -7.35
N LEU A 480 30.30 -1.26 -8.07
CA LEU A 480 29.00 -1.58 -7.49
C LEU A 480 28.83 -3.10 -7.47
N ARG A 481 28.58 -3.67 -6.27
CA ARG A 481 28.43 -5.12 -6.06
C ARG A 481 27.16 -5.67 -6.72
N THR A 482 27.20 -5.94 -8.01
CA THR A 482 26.05 -6.47 -8.77
C THR A 482 26.07 -7.99 -8.84
N LYS A 483 24.91 -8.58 -9.14
CA LYS A 483 24.81 -10.01 -9.43
C LYS A 483 24.45 -10.21 -10.89
N PHE A 484 25.19 -11.07 -11.57
CA PHE A 484 24.84 -11.57 -12.89
C PHE A 484 24.33 -13.00 -12.74
N GLU A 485 23.02 -13.20 -12.89
CA GLU A 485 22.37 -14.50 -12.72
C GLU A 485 21.65 -14.89 -14.01
N LYS A 486 21.99 -16.05 -14.59
CA LYS A 486 21.30 -16.62 -15.77
C LYS A 486 21.12 -15.63 -16.93
N ASN A 487 22.19 -14.94 -17.34
CA ASN A 487 22.19 -13.91 -18.40
C ASN A 487 21.33 -12.68 -18.12
N MET A 488 21.11 -12.36 -16.84
CA MET A 488 20.45 -11.14 -16.39
C MET A 488 21.32 -10.43 -15.36
N ILE A 489 21.42 -9.12 -15.50
CA ILE A 489 21.94 -8.27 -14.43
C ILE A 489 20.80 -7.97 -13.45
N VAL A 490 21.11 -8.07 -12.17
CA VAL A 490 20.18 -7.81 -11.08
C VAL A 490 20.69 -6.63 -10.26
N LEU A 491 19.95 -5.52 -10.29
CA LEU A 491 20.24 -4.32 -9.53
C LEU A 491 19.21 -4.11 -8.41
N ALA A 492 19.69 -3.87 -7.20
CA ALA A 492 18.85 -3.43 -6.09
C ALA A 492 18.58 -1.92 -6.17
N TYR A 493 17.50 -1.48 -5.53
CA TYR A 493 17.12 -0.07 -5.46
C TYR A 493 18.25 0.84 -4.92
N THR A 494 18.99 0.39 -3.92
CA THR A 494 20.13 1.12 -3.35
C THR A 494 21.25 1.34 -4.36
N GLN A 495 21.46 0.39 -5.27
CA GLN A 495 22.49 0.48 -6.31
C GLN A 495 22.08 1.45 -7.42
N LEU A 496 20.79 1.47 -7.78
CA LEU A 496 20.25 2.44 -8.73
C LEU A 496 20.32 3.87 -8.17
N LYS A 497 20.05 4.05 -6.87
CA LYS A 497 20.26 5.34 -6.20
C LYS A 497 21.73 5.76 -6.21
N GLU A 498 22.63 4.82 -6.02
CA GLU A 498 24.07 5.10 -6.05
C GLU A 498 24.54 5.49 -7.46
N LEU A 499 24.01 4.86 -8.53
CA LEU A 499 24.24 5.31 -9.90
C LEU A 499 23.76 6.74 -10.11
N ALA A 500 22.55 7.08 -9.64
CA ALA A 500 22.01 8.44 -9.76
C ALA A 500 22.91 9.48 -9.05
N LYS A 501 23.40 9.16 -7.85
CA LYS A 501 24.33 10.02 -7.09
C LYS A 501 25.65 10.26 -7.81
N ARG A 502 26.07 9.34 -8.67
CA ARG A 502 27.30 9.45 -9.46
C ARG A 502 27.09 10.18 -10.80
N GLY A 503 25.93 10.82 -10.99
CA GLY A 503 25.63 11.64 -12.16
C GLY A 503 25.01 10.89 -13.33
N PHE A 504 24.74 9.58 -13.21
CA PHE A 504 24.02 8.84 -14.25
C PHE A 504 22.52 9.15 -14.22
N ILE A 505 21.88 9.15 -15.39
CA ILE A 505 20.44 9.36 -15.48
C ILE A 505 19.74 8.09 -15.00
N VAL A 506 18.98 8.20 -13.92
CA VAL A 506 18.17 7.09 -13.36
C VAL A 506 16.75 7.60 -13.12
N LYS A 507 15.82 7.14 -13.95
CA LYS A 507 14.40 7.51 -13.85
C LYS A 507 13.55 6.30 -13.47
N PHE A 508 12.98 6.32 -12.27
CA PHE A 508 12.05 5.29 -11.84
C PHE A 508 10.67 5.52 -12.46
N LEU A 509 10.01 4.42 -12.84
CA LEU A 509 8.76 4.44 -13.60
C LEU A 509 7.68 3.65 -12.88
N ASN A 510 6.48 4.22 -12.78
CA ASN A 510 5.28 3.49 -12.40
C ASN A 510 4.74 2.65 -13.59
N ASP A 511 3.64 1.93 -13.39
CA ASP A 511 3.06 1.07 -14.44
C ASP A 511 2.63 1.87 -15.69
N MET A 512 2.01 3.04 -15.52
CA MET A 512 1.54 3.89 -16.62
C MET A 512 2.71 4.46 -17.43
N GLU A 513 3.72 5.00 -16.76
CA GLU A 513 4.91 5.56 -17.38
C GLU A 513 5.72 4.48 -18.13
N LYS A 514 5.84 3.29 -17.55
CA LYS A 514 6.47 2.13 -18.19
C LYS A 514 5.74 1.71 -19.46
N ASP A 515 4.41 1.71 -19.45
CA ASP A 515 3.61 1.35 -20.63
C ASP A 515 3.68 2.46 -21.69
N ALA A 516 3.66 3.74 -21.31
CA ALA A 516 3.86 4.87 -22.22
C ALA A 516 5.21 4.77 -22.95
N ILE A 517 6.30 4.44 -22.25
CA ILE A 517 7.62 4.25 -22.87
C ILE A 517 7.66 3.06 -23.85
N ARG A 518 6.83 2.03 -23.64
CA ARG A 518 6.70 0.92 -24.60
C ARG A 518 5.87 1.30 -25.82
N GLU A 519 4.92 2.22 -25.67
CA GLU A 519 4.07 2.75 -26.74
C GLU A 519 4.83 3.77 -27.60
N VAL A 520 5.79 4.51 -27.02
CA VAL A 520 6.81 5.27 -27.75
C VAL A 520 7.75 4.29 -28.42
N LYS A 521 7.32 3.72 -29.55
CA LYS A 521 8.23 3.10 -30.51
C LYS A 521 9.25 4.17 -30.90
N PRO A 522 10.55 3.83 -31.02
CA PRO A 522 11.45 4.72 -31.73
C PRO A 522 10.77 5.04 -33.07
N VAL A 523 10.66 6.33 -33.38
CA VAL A 523 10.33 6.78 -34.72
C VAL A 523 11.51 6.33 -35.58
N LEU A 524 11.49 5.06 -35.98
CA LEU A 524 12.17 4.68 -37.20
C LEU A 524 11.53 5.58 -38.26
N PRO A 525 12.32 6.33 -39.03
CA PRO A 525 11.79 7.12 -40.14
C PRO A 525 10.83 6.21 -40.92
N MET A 526 9.67 6.75 -41.30
CA MET A 526 8.78 5.99 -42.19
C MET A 526 9.64 5.50 -43.35
N PRO A 527 9.68 4.17 -43.62
CA PRO A 527 10.27 3.69 -44.85
C PRO A 527 9.60 4.45 -45.98
N ASP A 528 10.40 5.07 -46.86
CA ASP A 528 9.86 5.72 -48.05
C ASP A 528 9.05 4.67 -48.83
N LEU A 529 7.77 4.95 -49.04
CA LEU A 529 6.85 4.03 -49.71
C LEU A 529 7.35 3.70 -51.12
N GLU A 530 8.06 4.63 -51.76
CA GLU A 530 8.62 4.48 -53.09
C GLU A 530 9.89 3.61 -53.08
N GLU A 531 10.75 3.74 -52.07
CA GLU A 531 11.89 2.82 -51.89
C GLU A 531 11.42 1.40 -51.57
N VAL A 532 10.42 1.25 -50.70
CA VAL A 532 9.80 -0.04 -50.40
C VAL A 532 9.21 -0.65 -51.67
N ARG A 533 8.49 0.14 -52.47
CA ARG A 533 7.92 -0.31 -53.74
C ARG A 533 9.02 -0.84 -54.68
N LYS A 534 10.06 -0.04 -54.95
CA LYS A 534 11.18 -0.44 -55.82
C LYS A 534 11.88 -1.71 -55.33
N VAL A 535 12.04 -1.87 -54.02
CA VAL A 535 12.60 -3.09 -53.44
C VAL A 535 11.68 -4.29 -53.65
N PHE A 536 10.38 -4.15 -53.39
CA PHE A 536 9.45 -5.26 -53.54
C PHE A 536 9.22 -5.64 -55.02
N GLU A 537 9.32 -4.69 -55.96
CA GLU A 537 9.34 -4.99 -57.40
C GLU A 537 10.58 -5.80 -57.79
N LYS A 538 11.76 -5.48 -57.24
CA LYS A 538 12.98 -6.30 -57.43
C LYS A 538 12.82 -7.70 -56.83
N ILE A 539 12.22 -7.80 -55.64
CA ILE A 539 11.95 -9.08 -54.98
C ILE A 539 10.94 -9.91 -55.79
N ALA A 540 9.93 -9.29 -56.39
CA ALA A 540 8.92 -9.98 -57.21
C ALA A 540 9.52 -10.71 -58.42
N ASN A 541 10.66 -10.25 -58.94
CA ASN A 541 11.38 -10.92 -60.04
C ASN A 541 12.04 -12.23 -59.61
N VAL A 542 12.36 -12.40 -58.32
CA VAL A 542 13.09 -13.56 -57.79
C VAL A 542 12.28 -14.37 -56.78
N ALA A 543 11.07 -13.94 -56.47
CA ALA A 543 10.22 -14.53 -55.45
C ALA A 543 8.74 -14.32 -55.72
N ARG A 544 7.93 -15.28 -55.27
CA ARG A 544 6.49 -15.10 -55.11
C ARG A 544 6.22 -14.42 -53.78
N ILE A 545 5.56 -13.26 -53.83
CA ILE A 545 5.10 -12.52 -52.65
C ILE A 545 3.62 -12.84 -52.45
N SER A 546 3.21 -13.17 -51.23
CA SER A 546 1.82 -13.52 -50.94
C SER A 546 1.42 -13.06 -49.55
N VAL A 547 0.14 -12.74 -49.39
CA VAL A 547 -0.44 -12.34 -48.09
C VAL A 547 -1.26 -13.49 -47.55
N GLY A 548 -0.98 -13.89 -46.32
CA GLY A 548 -1.74 -14.91 -45.59
C GLY A 548 -2.44 -14.33 -44.37
N LEU A 549 -3.38 -15.10 -43.82
CA LEU A 549 -4.05 -14.81 -42.55
C LEU A 549 -3.71 -15.88 -41.52
N TYR A 550 -3.16 -15.48 -40.37
CA TYR A 550 -2.91 -16.37 -39.25
C TYR A 550 -3.57 -15.82 -37.98
N ARG A 551 -4.53 -16.56 -37.43
CA ARG A 551 -5.31 -16.17 -36.22
C ARG A 551 -5.91 -14.75 -36.34
N GLY A 552 -6.48 -14.43 -37.50
CA GLY A 552 -7.09 -13.12 -37.77
C GLY A 552 -6.11 -11.97 -37.99
N ARG A 553 -4.83 -12.25 -38.27
CA ARG A 553 -3.82 -11.22 -38.60
C ARG A 553 -3.16 -11.50 -39.94
N GLU A 554 -2.99 -10.46 -40.73
CA GLU A 554 -2.29 -10.52 -42.02
C GLU A 554 -0.78 -10.65 -41.81
N TYR A 555 -0.15 -11.45 -42.67
CA TYR A 555 1.30 -11.53 -42.79
C TYR A 555 1.69 -11.65 -44.26
N VAL A 556 2.85 -11.12 -44.62
CA VAL A 556 3.44 -11.32 -45.95
C VAL A 556 4.44 -12.45 -45.86
N TYR A 557 4.38 -13.39 -46.80
CA TYR A 557 5.42 -14.40 -46.97
C TYR A 557 6.00 -14.29 -48.38
N ILE A 558 7.32 -14.44 -48.44
CA ILE A 558 8.11 -14.32 -49.66
C ILE A 558 8.78 -15.67 -49.88
N THR A 559 8.35 -16.34 -50.95
CA THR A 559 8.83 -17.67 -51.34
C THR A 559 9.71 -17.50 -52.57
N LEU A 560 11.01 -17.74 -52.41
CA LEU A 560 11.99 -17.56 -53.49
C LEU A 560 11.84 -18.64 -54.57
N TYR A 561 11.98 -18.24 -55.84
CA TYR A 561 12.07 -19.22 -56.94
C TYR A 561 13.40 -19.98 -56.89
N ASP A 562 14.48 -19.30 -56.50
CA ASP A 562 15.80 -19.86 -56.24
C ASP A 562 16.20 -19.62 -54.77
N LYS A 563 16.34 -20.71 -54.00
CA LYS A 563 16.68 -20.67 -52.58
C LYS A 563 18.08 -20.12 -52.30
N SER A 564 18.98 -20.09 -53.30
CA SER A 564 20.33 -19.54 -53.14
C SER A 564 20.33 -18.02 -52.94
N LYS A 565 19.27 -17.32 -53.36
CA LYS A 565 19.12 -15.85 -53.27
C LYS A 565 18.58 -15.34 -51.94
N VAL A 566 18.54 -16.19 -50.91
CA VAL A 566 17.89 -15.85 -49.64
C VAL A 566 18.57 -14.74 -48.87
N GLU A 567 19.91 -14.68 -48.92
CA GLU A 567 20.68 -13.62 -48.27
C GLU A 567 20.58 -12.29 -49.05
N GLU A 568 20.44 -12.35 -50.38
CA GLU A 568 20.21 -11.18 -51.24
C GLU A 568 18.87 -10.52 -50.91
N VAL A 569 17.78 -11.30 -50.91
CA VAL A 569 16.44 -10.79 -50.57
C VAL A 569 16.36 -10.34 -49.10
N ALA A 570 17.03 -11.05 -48.19
CA ALA A 570 17.17 -10.64 -46.79
C ALA A 570 17.87 -9.29 -46.64
N ALA A 571 18.91 -9.03 -47.43
CA ALA A 571 19.61 -7.74 -47.46
C ALA A 571 18.70 -6.62 -48.00
N MET A 572 17.98 -6.87 -49.10
CA MET A 572 17.03 -5.92 -49.68
C MET A 572 15.91 -5.53 -48.70
N LEU A 573 15.38 -6.48 -47.92
CA LEU A 573 14.37 -6.16 -46.91
C LEU A 573 14.94 -5.33 -45.75
N LYS A 574 16.20 -5.58 -45.37
CA LYS A 574 16.88 -4.81 -44.31
C LYS A 574 17.14 -3.37 -44.72
N THR A 575 17.47 -3.08 -45.98
CA THR A 575 17.77 -1.71 -46.45
C THR A 575 16.56 -0.80 -46.33
N VAL A 576 15.35 -1.31 -46.58
CA VAL A 576 14.09 -0.56 -46.41
C VAL A 576 13.45 -0.72 -45.01
N GLY A 577 14.22 -1.22 -44.03
CA GLY A 577 13.79 -1.31 -42.64
C GLY A 577 12.67 -2.33 -42.37
N ILE A 578 12.40 -3.27 -43.29
CA ILE A 578 11.36 -4.29 -43.13
C ILE A 578 11.90 -5.44 -42.29
N ARG A 579 11.24 -5.70 -41.15
CA ARG A 579 11.56 -6.83 -40.28
C ARG A 579 10.89 -8.12 -40.75
N PHE A 580 11.71 -9.16 -40.93
CA PHE A 580 11.25 -10.49 -41.33
C PHE A 580 11.87 -11.59 -40.45
N SER A 581 11.31 -12.78 -40.53
CA SER A 581 11.86 -14.02 -39.97
C SER A 581 12.22 -14.95 -41.11
N LEU A 582 13.40 -15.57 -41.07
CA LEU A 582 13.85 -16.55 -42.07
C LEU A 582 13.53 -17.97 -41.60
N VAL A 583 12.76 -18.71 -42.40
CA VAL A 583 12.53 -20.15 -42.20
C VAL A 583 13.54 -20.91 -43.06
N ARG A 584 14.72 -21.19 -42.48
CA ARG A 584 15.88 -21.74 -43.20
C ARG A 584 15.62 -23.05 -43.95
N GLN A 585 14.74 -23.92 -43.43
CA GLN A 585 14.42 -25.21 -44.06
C GLN A 585 13.60 -25.06 -45.36
N GLU A 586 12.85 -23.96 -45.51
CA GLU A 586 11.93 -23.75 -46.64
C GLU A 586 12.39 -22.67 -47.61
N GLY A 587 13.45 -21.90 -47.28
CA GLY A 587 13.89 -20.75 -48.07
C GLY A 587 12.86 -19.62 -48.08
N LEU A 588 12.08 -19.51 -47.00
CA LEU A 588 10.90 -18.65 -46.91
C LEU A 588 11.14 -17.50 -45.92
N LEU A 589 10.80 -16.28 -46.33
CA LEU A 589 10.90 -15.08 -45.49
C LEU A 589 9.50 -14.62 -45.05
N LEU A 590 9.30 -14.44 -43.75
CA LEU A 590 8.01 -14.08 -43.13
C LEU A 590 8.04 -12.67 -42.55
N VAL A 591 7.19 -11.78 -43.04
CA VAL A 591 6.93 -10.46 -42.46
C VAL A 591 5.63 -10.53 -41.66
N ARG A 592 5.74 -10.53 -40.32
CA ARG A 592 4.59 -10.61 -39.39
C ARG A 592 4.28 -9.30 -38.67
N GLU A 593 5.14 -8.30 -38.81
CA GLU A 593 4.94 -7.00 -38.18
C GLU A 593 3.82 -6.25 -38.90
N ARG A 594 2.70 -6.01 -38.22
CA ARG A 594 1.49 -5.37 -38.79
C ARG A 594 1.78 -4.12 -39.62
N ARG A 595 2.65 -3.23 -39.11
CA ARG A 595 3.01 -1.98 -39.81
C ARG A 595 3.77 -2.25 -41.12
N SER A 596 4.71 -3.20 -41.09
CA SER A 596 5.46 -3.61 -42.29
C SER A 596 4.54 -4.29 -43.31
N VAL A 597 3.60 -5.12 -42.86
CA VAL A 597 2.58 -5.73 -43.71
C VAL A 597 1.69 -4.66 -44.36
N GLU A 598 1.21 -3.69 -43.59
CA GLU A 598 0.40 -2.57 -44.08
C GLU A 598 1.17 -1.71 -45.11
N ILE A 599 2.45 -1.41 -44.84
CA ILE A 599 3.33 -0.67 -45.76
C ILE A 599 3.53 -1.45 -47.06
N ILE A 600 3.90 -2.74 -46.98
CA ILE A 600 4.09 -3.59 -48.16
C ILE A 600 2.80 -3.65 -48.98
N CYS A 601 1.67 -3.96 -48.34
CA CYS A 601 0.39 -4.06 -49.02
C CYS A 601 0.01 -2.74 -49.71
N LYS A 602 0.28 -1.59 -49.08
CA LYS A 602 0.07 -0.28 -49.72
C LYS A 602 1.02 -0.02 -50.89
N SER A 603 2.30 -0.35 -50.75
CA SER A 603 3.34 -0.08 -51.76
C SER A 603 3.25 -0.96 -53.00
N ILE A 604 2.74 -2.20 -52.87
CA ILE A 604 2.65 -3.16 -53.98
C ILE A 604 1.23 -3.72 -54.17
N LEU A 605 0.21 -2.89 -53.96
CA LEU A 605 -1.21 -3.24 -54.19
C LEU A 605 -1.45 -3.87 -55.57
N HIS A 606 -0.76 -3.37 -56.60
CA HIS A 606 -0.85 -3.88 -57.97
C HIS A 606 -0.32 -5.32 -58.15
N LEU A 607 0.50 -5.83 -57.23
CA LEU A 607 0.98 -7.22 -57.24
C LEU A 607 -0.02 -8.20 -56.58
N PHE A 608 -1.15 -7.71 -56.07
CA PHE A 608 -2.21 -8.51 -55.43
C PHE A 608 -3.56 -8.35 -56.15
N PRO A 609 -3.71 -8.84 -57.40
CA PRO A 609 -4.99 -8.79 -58.10
C PRO A 609 -6.04 -9.62 -57.34
N GLY A 610 -7.04 -8.95 -56.75
CA GLY A 610 -8.10 -9.56 -55.93
C GLY A 610 -8.33 -8.91 -54.55
N ARG A 611 -7.57 -7.88 -54.17
CA ARG A 611 -7.86 -7.00 -53.02
C ARG A 611 -8.37 -5.63 -53.51
N LEU A 612 -9.64 -5.58 -53.92
CA LEU A 612 -10.46 -4.38 -53.87
C LEU A 612 -11.67 -4.67 -53.00
#